data_AF-A0A941Y135-F1
#
_entry.id   AF-A0A941Y135-F1
#
_cell.length_a   1.000
_cell.length_b   1.000
_cell.length_c   1.000
_cell.angle_alpha   90.00
_cell.angle_beta   90.00
_cell.angle_gamma   90.00
#
_symmetry.space_group_name_H-M   'P 1'
#
loop_
_entity.id
_entity.type
_entity.pdbx_description
1 polymer ?
#
loop_
_entity_poly.entity_id
_entity_poly.type
_entity_poly.pdbx_seq_one_letter_code
_entity_poly.pdbx_strand_id
1 'polypeptide(L)'
;MYFVGVDLAWGQRKPTGLAVLDDEGRLVHVGAASDDASILKALEPFVQDDCLVAVDAPLIVTNPTGQRPAEKQLNADFGRFQAGAHPSNTGKPEFADTPRGARLAETLELDINPDSTADRRAIEVYPHPATVALFRLGRTLKYKAKPGRPVPQLRAELLRLMEHIEALAQASPAMRVSDHEGWARLRDIVENATRKSELRLAEDPVDAVLCAYVARYATDRPDDVTTYGDGVTGYIVTPTLPADLTSTPPEASPGAVHHAIATFTERRPALIAGTARYLDRVTTLLDDAGINYLSVTARTKSVSSFAAKAERSVDGVRLYTDPLTEITDQIGLRVITYLREDVAAVANLLADGMRLLDDRDMGLETASAGRWGYASRHLLVAVKGEQQPASVQVRTVLQHAWAEFEHDIRYKGSIPVEDAPDLDRRFTLAAGLLELADREFTAIRDRLRSSDPGERVLAPSSDPRIPTPVLATYLGNRFPDAGWSRTDHYAWISGLLLELGVDSPELLDPILDGVDSAAITTSMDYRFPPGAVRRLDDVLLAVFGDRYIALAGNADRVALLRARALRLHPA
;
A
#
# COMPACT_ATOMS: atom_id res chain seq x y z
N MET A 1 -29.45 -30.10 17.64
CA MET A 1 -28.33 -29.62 16.79
C MET A 1 -27.71 -28.42 17.48
N TYR A 2 -26.38 -28.31 17.51
CA TYR A 2 -25.68 -27.12 18.01
C TYR A 2 -25.20 -26.22 16.87
N PHE A 3 -25.26 -24.91 17.09
CA PHE A 3 -24.68 -23.92 16.17
C PHE A 3 -23.47 -23.29 16.84
N VAL A 4 -22.30 -23.51 16.26
CA VAL A 4 -21.02 -23.09 16.84
C VAL A 4 -20.47 -21.92 16.04
N GLY A 5 -20.03 -20.87 16.72
CA GLY A 5 -19.33 -19.75 16.12
C GLY A 5 -17.87 -19.69 16.58
N VAL A 6 -16.97 -19.48 15.64
CA VAL A 6 -15.52 -19.39 15.89
C VAL A 6 -14.98 -18.12 15.22
N ASP A 7 -14.68 -17.08 16.01
CA ASP A 7 -13.92 -15.92 15.52
C ASP A 7 -12.43 -16.25 15.54
N LEU A 8 -11.96 -16.87 14.45
CA LEU A 8 -10.67 -17.53 14.40
C LEU A 8 -9.55 -16.56 14.04
N ALA A 9 -8.68 -16.27 15.00
CA ALA A 9 -7.46 -15.54 14.70
C ALA A 9 -6.58 -16.32 13.71
N TRP A 10 -6.06 -15.67 12.67
CA TRP A 10 -5.26 -16.37 11.66
C TRP A 10 -3.93 -16.95 12.20
N GLY A 11 -3.39 -16.40 13.28
CA GLY A 11 -2.16 -16.88 13.94
C GLY A 11 -2.43 -17.72 15.21
N GLN A 12 -1.58 -18.71 15.49
CA GLN A 12 -1.78 -19.73 16.53
C GLN A 12 -1.69 -19.25 18.00
N ARG A 13 -1.28 -18.00 18.26
CA ARG A 13 -1.06 -17.47 19.63
C ARG A 13 -1.98 -16.31 19.99
N LYS A 14 -2.93 -15.98 19.13
CA LYS A 14 -3.91 -14.91 19.38
C LYS A 14 -5.20 -15.53 19.92
N PRO A 15 -5.88 -14.83 20.84
CA PRO A 15 -7.18 -15.28 21.33
C PRO A 15 -8.14 -15.49 20.15
N THR A 16 -8.96 -16.52 20.26
CA THR A 16 -10.02 -16.91 19.33
C THR A 16 -11.32 -16.93 20.11
N GLY A 17 -12.32 -16.23 19.62
CA GLY A 17 -13.65 -16.22 20.24
C GLY A 17 -14.40 -17.52 19.94
N LEU A 18 -15.14 -18.02 20.92
CA LEU A 18 -15.98 -19.22 20.78
C LEU A 18 -17.36 -18.93 21.34
N ALA A 19 -18.40 -19.38 20.64
CA ALA A 19 -19.77 -19.33 21.13
C ALA A 19 -20.58 -20.54 20.62
N VAL A 20 -21.58 -20.97 21.38
CA VAL A 20 -22.46 -22.06 20.99
C VAL A 20 -23.91 -21.72 21.33
N LEU A 21 -24.80 -21.92 20.36
CA LEU A 21 -26.26 -21.88 20.53
C LEU A 21 -26.83 -23.29 20.50
N ASP A 22 -27.82 -23.56 21.35
CA ASP A 22 -28.71 -24.73 21.21
C ASP A 22 -29.72 -24.54 20.07
N ASP A 23 -30.54 -25.57 19.81
CA ASP A 23 -31.55 -25.59 18.75
C ASP A 23 -32.70 -24.59 19.00
N GLU A 24 -32.99 -24.26 20.26
CA GLU A 24 -33.92 -23.18 20.59
C GLU A 24 -33.32 -21.78 20.48
N GLY A 25 -32.00 -21.66 20.30
CA GLY A 25 -31.32 -20.38 20.14
C GLY A 25 -30.77 -19.75 21.39
N ARG A 26 -30.69 -20.50 22.49
CA ARG A 26 -30.11 -20.04 23.74
C ARG A 26 -28.60 -20.18 23.65
N LEU A 27 -27.89 -19.14 24.09
CA LEU A 27 -26.45 -19.19 24.26
C LEU A 27 -26.10 -20.14 25.41
N VAL A 28 -25.44 -21.24 25.09
CA VAL A 28 -25.03 -22.28 26.06
C VAL A 28 -23.52 -22.26 26.35
N HIS A 29 -22.75 -21.59 25.51
CA HIS A 29 -21.32 -21.37 25.71
C HIS A 29 -20.88 -20.05 25.10
N VAL A 30 -20.01 -19.30 25.79
CA VAL A 30 -19.23 -18.19 25.21
C VAL A 30 -17.91 -18.03 25.96
N GLY A 31 -16.83 -17.80 25.21
CA GLY A 31 -15.50 -17.66 25.79
C GLY A 31 -14.42 -17.36 24.76
N ALA A 32 -13.17 -17.45 25.20
CA ALA A 32 -12.00 -17.31 24.35
C ALA A 32 -11.03 -18.47 24.57
N ALA A 33 -10.35 -18.88 23.51
CA ALA A 33 -9.29 -19.90 23.52
C ALA A 33 -7.99 -19.32 22.95
N SER A 34 -6.84 -19.79 23.42
CA SER A 34 -5.53 -19.22 23.08
C SER A 34 -4.77 -19.98 21.98
N ASP A 35 -5.17 -21.21 21.70
CA ASP A 35 -4.52 -22.14 20.77
C ASP A 35 -5.50 -23.21 20.26
N ASP A 36 -5.09 -24.02 19.28
CA ASP A 36 -5.94 -25.03 18.65
C ASP A 36 -6.42 -26.10 19.64
N ALA A 37 -5.56 -26.52 20.60
CA ALA A 37 -5.92 -27.53 21.59
C ALA A 37 -7.02 -27.05 22.55
N SER A 38 -6.94 -25.80 22.99
CA SER A 38 -7.96 -25.17 23.83
C SER A 38 -9.26 -24.91 23.07
N ILE A 39 -9.20 -24.62 21.76
CA ILE A 39 -10.40 -24.56 20.90
C ILE A 39 -11.09 -25.92 20.86
N LEU A 40 -10.36 -26.98 20.50
CA LEU A 40 -10.91 -28.33 20.38
C LEU A 40 -11.54 -28.79 21.70
N LYS A 41 -10.84 -28.58 22.83
CA LYS A 41 -11.35 -28.93 24.17
C LYS A 41 -12.62 -28.16 24.53
N ALA A 42 -12.71 -26.88 24.18
CA ALA A 42 -13.88 -26.07 24.48
C ALA A 42 -15.09 -26.47 23.63
N LEU A 43 -14.86 -26.87 22.37
CA LEU A 43 -15.91 -27.27 21.43
C LEU A 43 -16.33 -28.73 21.55
N GLU A 44 -15.48 -29.60 22.11
CA GLU A 44 -15.70 -31.05 22.24
C GLU A 44 -17.14 -31.44 22.64
N PRO A 45 -17.79 -30.82 23.65
CA PRO A 45 -19.15 -31.21 24.06
C PRO A 45 -20.24 -30.92 23.02
N PHE A 46 -19.97 -30.06 22.05
CA PHE A 46 -20.98 -29.47 21.15
C PHE A 46 -20.84 -29.94 19.70
N VAL A 47 -19.78 -30.71 19.40
CA VAL A 47 -19.43 -31.14 18.04
C VAL A 47 -19.41 -32.66 17.88
N GLN A 48 -19.92 -33.41 18.86
CA GLN A 48 -20.04 -34.89 18.79
C GLN A 48 -21.21 -35.33 17.91
N ASP A 49 -22.36 -34.68 18.08
CA ASP A 49 -23.60 -34.93 17.33
C ASP A 49 -23.84 -33.82 16.29
N ASP A 50 -25.07 -33.72 15.76
CA ASP A 50 -25.47 -32.72 14.76
C ASP A 50 -25.01 -31.31 15.12
N CYS A 51 -24.15 -30.74 14.27
CA CYS A 51 -23.60 -29.41 14.46
C CYS A 51 -23.29 -28.71 13.14
N LEU A 52 -23.44 -27.39 13.17
CA LEU A 52 -22.94 -26.51 12.12
C LEU A 52 -21.97 -25.50 12.74
N VAL A 53 -20.72 -25.55 12.30
CA VAL A 53 -19.65 -24.68 12.77
C VAL A 53 -19.40 -23.54 11.78
N ALA A 54 -19.76 -22.32 12.14
CA ALA A 54 -19.45 -21.11 11.39
C ALA A 54 -18.09 -20.53 11.82
N VAL A 55 -17.13 -20.50 10.90
CA VAL A 55 -15.76 -20.06 11.14
C VAL A 55 -15.50 -18.72 10.45
N ASP A 56 -15.13 -17.68 11.21
CA ASP A 56 -14.62 -16.41 10.67
C ASP A 56 -13.14 -16.55 10.26
N ALA A 57 -12.89 -17.42 9.29
CA ALA A 57 -11.61 -17.55 8.61
C ALA A 57 -11.76 -18.36 7.33
N PRO A 58 -10.86 -18.15 6.35
CA PRO A 58 -10.82 -18.95 5.14
C PRO A 58 -10.77 -20.46 5.42
N LEU A 59 -11.69 -21.22 4.84
CA LEU A 59 -11.63 -22.69 4.82
C LEU A 59 -10.85 -23.19 3.60
N ILE A 60 -11.04 -22.56 2.44
CA ILE A 60 -10.39 -22.98 1.18
C ILE A 60 -9.69 -21.78 0.56
N VAL A 61 -8.37 -21.90 0.31
CA VAL A 61 -7.55 -20.88 -0.35
C VAL A 61 -6.66 -21.56 -1.37
N THR A 62 -6.87 -21.25 -2.66
CA THR A 62 -6.14 -21.90 -3.77
C THR A 62 -5.41 -20.92 -4.68
N ASN A 63 -5.73 -19.63 -4.62
CA ASN A 63 -5.13 -18.60 -5.45
C ASN A 63 -3.76 -18.16 -4.90
N PRO A 64 -2.74 -17.97 -5.76
CA PRO A 64 -1.40 -17.58 -5.33
C PRO A 64 -1.30 -16.13 -4.86
N THR A 65 -2.09 -15.23 -5.47
CA THR A 65 -2.11 -13.80 -5.14
C THR A 65 -3.52 -13.23 -5.29
N GLY A 66 -3.74 -12.00 -4.82
CA GLY A 66 -5.00 -11.29 -4.97
C GLY A 66 -6.15 -11.82 -4.11
N GLN A 67 -7.39 -11.52 -4.53
CA GLN A 67 -8.65 -11.93 -3.89
C GLN A 67 -9.21 -13.21 -4.57
N ARG A 68 -9.78 -14.12 -3.76
CA ARG A 68 -10.61 -15.25 -4.19
C ARG A 68 -11.87 -14.74 -4.92
N PRO A 69 -12.50 -15.57 -5.77
CA PRO A 69 -13.81 -15.26 -6.35
C PRO A 69 -14.85 -14.87 -5.29
N ALA A 70 -14.89 -15.59 -4.16
CA ALA A 70 -15.77 -15.29 -3.02
C ALA A 70 -15.63 -13.83 -2.52
N GLU A 71 -14.40 -13.39 -2.24
CA GLU A 71 -14.15 -12.04 -1.75
C GLU A 71 -14.49 -10.97 -2.79
N LYS A 72 -14.21 -11.23 -4.08
CA LYS A 72 -14.56 -10.28 -5.15
C LYS A 72 -16.07 -10.08 -5.24
N GLN A 73 -16.85 -11.16 -5.21
CA GLN A 73 -18.30 -11.10 -5.29
C GLN A 73 -18.89 -10.45 -4.03
N LEU A 74 -18.45 -10.86 -2.84
CA LEU A 74 -18.87 -10.27 -1.57
C LEU A 74 -18.53 -8.77 -1.51
N ASN A 75 -17.34 -8.37 -1.98
CA ASN A 75 -16.92 -6.97 -2.02
C ASN A 75 -17.74 -6.12 -2.99
N ALA A 76 -18.28 -6.70 -4.06
CA ALA A 76 -19.17 -6.00 -4.98
C ALA A 76 -20.47 -5.56 -4.28
N ASP A 77 -21.02 -6.42 -3.42
CA ASP A 77 -22.27 -6.15 -2.70
C ASP A 77 -22.05 -5.32 -1.43
N PHE A 78 -21.05 -5.70 -0.64
CA PHE A 78 -20.82 -5.19 0.71
C PHE A 78 -19.76 -4.09 0.81
N GLY A 79 -18.98 -3.85 -0.25
CA GLY A 79 -17.92 -2.84 -0.27
C GLY A 79 -18.42 -1.43 0.05
N ARG A 80 -19.59 -1.06 -0.48
CA ARG A 80 -20.23 0.25 -0.22
C ARG A 80 -20.63 0.46 1.25
N PHE A 81 -20.81 -0.61 2.02
CA PHE A 81 -21.11 -0.59 3.46
C PHE A 81 -19.83 -0.64 4.32
N GLN A 82 -18.65 -0.64 3.69
CA GLN A 82 -17.35 -0.86 4.34
C GLN A 82 -17.23 -2.26 5.01
N ALA A 83 -18.00 -3.22 4.53
CA ALA A 83 -18.05 -4.61 5.00
C ALA A 83 -17.30 -5.57 4.06
N GLY A 84 -16.34 -5.07 3.29
CA GLY A 84 -15.56 -5.90 2.38
C GLY A 84 -14.58 -6.85 3.10
N ALA A 85 -14.40 -8.04 2.54
CA ALA A 85 -13.41 -9.01 2.98
C ALA A 85 -12.00 -8.68 2.46
N HIS A 86 -11.00 -8.97 3.29
CA HIS A 86 -9.61 -8.85 2.90
C HIS A 86 -9.21 -10.00 1.95
N PRO A 87 -8.25 -9.79 1.04
CA PRO A 87 -7.80 -10.84 0.14
C PRO A 87 -7.19 -12.02 0.90
N SER A 88 -7.58 -13.25 0.57
CA SER A 88 -6.92 -14.48 1.06
C SER A 88 -6.20 -15.14 -0.12
N ASN A 89 -4.91 -15.49 0.05
CA ASN A 89 -4.11 -16.13 -1.00
C ASN A 89 -2.89 -16.84 -0.39
N THR A 90 -2.36 -17.84 -1.10
CA THR A 90 -1.24 -18.67 -0.63
C THR A 90 0.10 -17.94 -0.61
N GLY A 91 0.19 -16.75 -1.19
CA GLY A 91 1.34 -15.86 -1.01
C GLY A 91 1.44 -15.25 0.41
N LYS A 92 0.37 -15.33 1.22
CA LYS A 92 0.39 -14.92 2.63
C LYS A 92 0.87 -16.08 3.52
N PRO A 93 1.79 -15.84 4.47
CA PRO A 93 2.30 -16.90 5.35
C PRO A 93 1.22 -17.68 6.12
N GLU A 94 0.11 -17.02 6.46
CA GLU A 94 -1.01 -17.63 7.19
C GLU A 94 -1.83 -18.62 6.36
N PHE A 95 -1.72 -18.57 5.03
CA PHE A 95 -2.46 -19.39 4.07
C PHE A 95 -1.56 -20.11 3.06
N ALA A 96 -0.24 -20.11 3.28
CA ALA A 96 0.72 -20.74 2.37
C ALA A 96 0.51 -22.26 2.30
N ASP A 97 0.12 -22.85 3.43
CA ASP A 97 -0.30 -24.24 3.57
C ASP A 97 -1.82 -24.31 3.76
N THR A 98 -2.34 -25.39 4.36
CA THR A 98 -3.75 -25.51 4.73
C THR A 98 -4.16 -24.38 5.69
N PRO A 99 -5.19 -23.56 5.35
CA PRO A 99 -5.70 -22.52 6.24
C PRO A 99 -6.06 -23.05 7.62
N ARG A 100 -5.85 -22.24 8.67
CA ARG A 100 -6.13 -22.66 10.06
C ARG A 100 -7.58 -23.12 10.25
N GLY A 101 -8.55 -22.49 9.57
CA GLY A 101 -9.96 -22.90 9.60
C GLY A 101 -10.17 -24.30 9.02
N ALA A 102 -9.56 -24.62 7.88
CA ALA A 102 -9.61 -25.96 7.29
C ALA A 102 -8.97 -27.02 8.20
N ARG A 103 -7.83 -26.74 8.84
CA ARG A 103 -7.21 -27.69 9.78
C ARG A 103 -8.11 -27.98 10.98
N LEU A 104 -8.81 -26.97 11.49
CA LEU A 104 -9.76 -27.14 12.57
C LEU A 104 -10.95 -28.02 12.13
N ALA A 105 -11.50 -27.75 10.95
CA ALA A 105 -12.60 -28.54 10.39
C ALA A 105 -12.18 -30.00 10.13
N GLU A 106 -10.97 -30.22 9.58
CA GLU A 106 -10.40 -31.56 9.37
C GLU A 106 -10.23 -32.32 10.68
N THR A 107 -9.68 -31.66 11.72
CA THR A 107 -9.48 -32.28 13.04
C THR A 107 -10.80 -32.65 13.72
N LEU A 108 -11.86 -31.89 13.45
CA LEU A 108 -13.20 -32.14 13.97
C LEU A 108 -14.03 -33.05 13.05
N GLU A 109 -13.49 -33.50 11.92
CA GLU A 109 -14.17 -34.32 10.91
C GLU A 109 -15.46 -33.67 10.39
N LEU A 110 -15.41 -32.37 10.11
CA LEU A 110 -16.54 -31.58 9.61
C LEU A 110 -16.49 -31.51 8.07
N ASP A 111 -17.63 -31.77 7.42
CA ASP A 111 -17.77 -31.51 5.98
C ASP A 111 -17.78 -30.00 5.71
N ILE A 112 -16.90 -29.52 4.84
CA ILE A 112 -16.76 -28.10 4.47
C ILE A 112 -17.35 -27.78 3.09
N ASN A 113 -18.08 -28.69 2.47
CA ASN A 113 -18.77 -28.39 1.23
C ASN A 113 -19.90 -27.38 1.52
N PRO A 114 -19.98 -26.23 0.79
CA PRO A 114 -21.04 -25.24 1.00
C PRO A 114 -22.46 -25.81 0.82
N ASP A 115 -22.60 -26.87 0.00
CA ASP A 115 -23.88 -27.54 -0.27
C ASP A 115 -24.07 -28.81 0.58
N SER A 116 -23.24 -29.00 1.62
CA SER A 116 -23.29 -30.19 2.46
C SER A 116 -24.61 -30.33 3.21
N THR A 117 -25.17 -31.54 3.15
CA THR A 117 -26.31 -31.97 3.97
C THR A 117 -25.89 -32.86 5.14
N ALA A 118 -24.59 -33.01 5.39
CA ALA A 118 -24.07 -33.82 6.49
C ALA A 118 -24.49 -33.25 7.85
N ASP A 119 -24.71 -34.12 8.82
CA ASP A 119 -25.11 -33.74 10.18
C ASP A 119 -24.04 -32.90 10.90
N ARG A 120 -22.76 -33.12 10.56
CA ARG A 120 -21.59 -32.44 11.12
C ARG A 120 -20.84 -31.73 10.00
N ARG A 121 -20.96 -30.40 9.96
CA ARG A 121 -20.43 -29.58 8.86
C ARG A 121 -19.92 -28.22 9.33
N ALA A 122 -19.10 -27.58 8.51
CA ALA A 122 -18.58 -26.24 8.77
C ALA A 122 -18.76 -25.32 7.56
N ILE A 123 -18.95 -24.04 7.84
CA ILE A 123 -19.05 -22.99 6.82
C ILE A 123 -18.12 -21.83 7.14
N GLU A 124 -17.56 -21.23 6.09
CA GLU A 124 -16.84 -19.97 6.19
C GLU A 124 -17.86 -18.83 6.29
N VAL A 125 -17.71 -17.97 7.30
CA VAL A 125 -18.57 -16.78 7.50
C VAL A 125 -17.71 -15.53 7.64
N TYR A 126 -18.35 -14.36 7.52
CA TYR A 126 -17.69 -13.09 7.79
C TYR A 126 -18.64 -12.14 8.58
N PRO A 127 -18.34 -11.83 9.85
CA PRO A 127 -19.21 -11.04 10.75
C PRO A 127 -19.66 -9.68 10.20
N HIS A 128 -18.78 -8.96 9.50
CA HIS A 128 -19.07 -7.59 9.08
C HIS A 128 -20.27 -7.51 8.09
N PRO A 129 -20.29 -8.25 6.96
CA PRO A 129 -21.47 -8.39 6.12
C PRO A 129 -22.71 -8.86 6.86
N ALA A 130 -22.57 -9.83 7.78
CA ALA A 130 -23.69 -10.34 8.55
C ALA A 130 -24.36 -9.25 9.39
N THR A 131 -23.58 -8.39 10.07
CA THR A 131 -24.14 -7.26 10.82
C THR A 131 -24.89 -6.27 9.92
N VAL A 132 -24.37 -6.02 8.71
CA VAL A 132 -25.00 -5.12 7.73
C VAL A 132 -26.36 -5.65 7.29
N ALA A 133 -26.42 -6.93 6.92
CA ALA A 133 -27.64 -7.56 6.45
C ALA A 133 -28.67 -7.75 7.58
N LEU A 134 -28.26 -8.34 8.71
CA LEU A 134 -29.16 -8.66 9.83
C LEU A 134 -29.71 -7.43 10.53
N PHE A 135 -28.86 -6.43 10.79
CA PHE A 135 -29.24 -5.23 11.55
C PHE A 135 -29.56 -4.04 10.63
N ARG A 136 -29.60 -4.29 9.31
CA ARG A 136 -29.91 -3.28 8.27
C ARG A 136 -29.05 -2.02 8.41
N LEU A 137 -27.76 -2.22 8.70
CA LEU A 137 -26.84 -1.11 8.93
C LEU A 137 -26.39 -0.53 7.59
N GLY A 138 -26.48 0.79 7.44
CA GLY A 138 -25.94 1.44 6.25
C GLY A 138 -24.41 1.43 6.17
N ARG A 139 -23.71 1.04 7.25
CA ARG A 139 -22.25 0.74 7.31
C ARG A 139 -21.92 -0.20 8.48
N THR A 140 -20.75 -0.83 8.43
CA THR A 140 -20.20 -1.59 9.57
C THR A 140 -20.03 -0.73 10.82
N LEU A 141 -20.31 -1.30 11.99
CA LEU A 141 -19.92 -0.74 13.29
C LEU A 141 -18.39 -0.70 13.44
N LYS A 142 -17.84 0.33 14.09
CA LYS A 142 -16.39 0.57 14.17
C LYS A 142 -15.78 0.08 15.49
N TYR A 143 -16.20 -1.08 15.95
CA TYR A 143 -15.80 -1.67 17.25
C TYR A 143 -14.42 -2.34 17.24
N LYS A 144 -13.96 -2.90 16.11
CA LYS A 144 -12.63 -3.53 16.03
C LYS A 144 -11.48 -2.52 16.21
N ALA A 145 -10.45 -2.87 16.98
CA ALA A 145 -9.32 -1.99 17.24
C ALA A 145 -8.48 -1.67 15.98
N LYS A 146 -8.39 -0.39 15.61
CA LYS A 146 -7.50 0.12 14.55
C LYS A 146 -6.71 1.36 15.03
N PRO A 147 -5.55 1.69 14.41
CA PRO A 147 -4.88 2.97 14.63
C PRO A 147 -5.87 4.14 14.47
N GLY A 148 -5.75 5.18 15.30
CA GLY A 148 -6.62 6.36 15.23
C GLY A 148 -7.98 6.25 15.94
N ARG A 149 -8.49 5.05 16.26
CA ARG A 149 -9.76 4.89 17.00
C ARG A 149 -9.56 5.04 18.52
N PRO A 150 -10.19 6.00 19.20
CA PRO A 150 -10.09 6.16 20.65
C PRO A 150 -10.96 5.13 21.39
N VAL A 151 -10.59 4.79 22.64
CA VAL A 151 -11.32 3.79 23.47
C VAL A 151 -12.82 4.08 23.59
N PRO A 152 -13.27 5.32 23.84
CA PRO A 152 -14.70 5.61 23.93
C PRO A 152 -15.49 5.27 22.67
N GLN A 153 -14.89 5.48 21.48
CA GLN A 153 -15.53 5.11 20.21
C GLN A 153 -15.66 3.59 20.09
N LEU A 154 -14.57 2.85 20.32
CA LEU A 154 -14.56 1.39 20.22
C LEU A 154 -15.58 0.78 21.20
N ARG A 155 -15.62 1.29 22.43
CA ARG A 155 -16.58 0.88 23.46
C ARG A 155 -18.03 1.13 23.03
N ALA A 156 -18.34 2.34 22.57
CA ALA A 156 -19.70 2.68 22.15
C ALA A 156 -20.17 1.79 20.99
N GLU A 157 -19.32 1.56 20.00
CA GLU A 157 -19.66 0.71 18.85
C GLU A 157 -19.79 -0.78 19.22
N LEU A 158 -18.98 -1.27 20.18
CA LEU A 158 -19.10 -2.65 20.66
C LEU A 158 -20.39 -2.85 21.48
N LEU A 159 -20.75 -1.88 22.33
CA LEU A 159 -22.04 -1.92 23.04
C LEU A 159 -23.23 -1.90 22.07
N ARG A 160 -23.17 -1.08 21.01
CA ARG A 160 -24.19 -1.09 19.95
C ARG A 160 -24.32 -2.46 19.29
N LEU A 161 -23.21 -3.15 19.01
CA LEU A 161 -23.24 -4.51 18.49
C LEU A 161 -23.92 -5.47 19.47
N MET A 162 -23.56 -5.40 20.76
CA MET A 162 -24.16 -6.23 21.80
C MET A 162 -25.67 -5.97 21.94
N GLU A 163 -26.12 -4.72 21.87
CA GLU A 163 -27.55 -4.34 21.87
C GLU A 163 -28.29 -4.92 20.66
N HIS A 164 -27.68 -4.88 19.47
CA HIS A 164 -28.24 -5.52 18.28
C HIS A 164 -28.35 -7.04 18.43
N ILE A 165 -27.34 -7.69 19.03
CA ILE A 165 -27.34 -9.13 19.31
C ILE A 165 -28.45 -9.49 20.31
N GLU A 166 -28.63 -8.70 21.37
CA GLU A 166 -29.70 -8.92 22.36
C GLU A 166 -31.10 -8.74 21.76
N ALA A 167 -31.26 -7.80 20.83
CA ALA A 167 -32.51 -7.59 20.11
C ALA A 167 -32.92 -8.80 19.25
N LEU A 168 -31.99 -9.70 18.91
CA LEU A 168 -32.30 -10.94 18.19
C LEU A 168 -33.18 -11.91 18.98
N ALA A 169 -33.41 -11.67 20.28
CA ALA A 169 -34.40 -12.41 21.06
C ALA A 169 -35.83 -12.27 20.50
N GLN A 170 -36.08 -11.21 19.73
CA GLN A 170 -37.35 -10.93 19.05
C GLN A 170 -37.30 -11.18 17.53
N ALA A 171 -36.17 -11.65 17.00
CA ALA A 171 -36.00 -11.95 15.59
C ALA A 171 -36.52 -13.37 15.25
N SER A 172 -36.50 -13.71 13.96
CA SER A 172 -36.77 -15.06 13.48
C SER A 172 -35.65 -15.49 12.53
N PRO A 173 -34.84 -16.49 12.91
CA PRO A 173 -34.85 -17.24 14.18
C PRO A 173 -34.46 -16.37 15.40
N ALA A 174 -34.91 -16.73 16.60
CA ALA A 174 -34.72 -15.91 17.81
C ALA A 174 -33.49 -16.32 18.62
N MET A 175 -32.53 -15.42 18.87
CA MET A 175 -31.36 -15.73 19.71
C MET A 175 -31.44 -15.10 21.11
N ARG A 176 -31.20 -15.90 22.16
CA ARG A 176 -31.29 -15.46 23.56
C ARG A 176 -29.92 -15.56 24.23
N VAL A 177 -29.29 -14.41 24.43
CA VAL A 177 -27.95 -14.30 25.06
C VAL A 177 -28.00 -13.77 26.49
N SER A 178 -29.04 -12.99 26.84
CA SER A 178 -29.10 -12.23 28.10
C SER A 178 -29.18 -13.09 29.36
N ASP A 179 -29.65 -14.34 29.24
CA ASP A 179 -29.75 -15.28 30.35
C ASP A 179 -28.42 -15.97 30.67
N HIS A 180 -27.40 -15.82 29.82
CA HIS A 180 -26.12 -16.50 29.97
C HIS A 180 -25.12 -15.63 30.75
N GLU A 181 -24.61 -16.14 31.88
CA GLU A 181 -23.66 -15.41 32.75
C GLU A 181 -22.39 -14.95 32.01
N GLY A 182 -21.90 -15.74 31.05
CA GLY A 182 -20.75 -15.37 30.23
C GLY A 182 -21.01 -14.12 29.38
N TRP A 183 -22.23 -13.95 28.86
CA TRP A 183 -22.60 -12.77 28.10
C TRP A 183 -22.69 -11.53 28.99
N ALA A 184 -23.31 -11.67 30.17
CA ALA A 184 -23.36 -10.60 31.17
C ALA A 184 -21.96 -10.13 31.59
N ARG A 185 -21.01 -11.05 31.77
CA ARG A 185 -19.59 -10.73 32.05
C ARG A 185 -18.92 -9.97 30.90
N LEU A 186 -19.14 -10.38 29.66
CA LEU A 186 -18.62 -9.67 28.49
C LEU A 186 -19.16 -8.23 28.43
N ARG A 187 -20.45 -8.05 28.71
CA ARG A 187 -21.08 -6.73 28.73
C ARG A 187 -20.45 -5.81 29.78
N ASP A 188 -20.27 -6.32 30.99
CA ASP A 188 -19.64 -5.58 32.09
C ASP A 188 -18.19 -5.15 31.74
N ILE A 189 -17.41 -6.04 31.10
CA ILE A 189 -16.06 -5.70 30.61
C ILE A 189 -16.13 -4.53 29.62
N VAL A 190 -17.05 -4.57 28.66
CA VAL A 190 -17.16 -3.52 27.63
C VAL A 190 -17.61 -2.20 28.24
N GLU A 191 -18.64 -2.20 29.08
CA GLU A 191 -19.18 -0.98 29.74
C GLU A 191 -18.10 -0.26 30.56
N ASN A 192 -17.29 -1.02 31.29
CA ASN A 192 -16.27 -0.49 32.19
C ASN A 192 -14.89 -0.31 31.54
N ALA A 193 -14.70 -0.70 30.28
CA ALA A 193 -13.40 -0.62 29.63
C ALA A 193 -12.88 0.83 29.53
N THR A 194 -11.64 1.01 29.99
CA THR A 194 -10.87 2.26 29.89
C THR A 194 -9.67 2.13 28.95
N ARG A 195 -9.32 0.89 28.57
CA ARG A 195 -8.18 0.56 27.70
C ARG A 195 -8.62 -0.34 26.53
N LYS A 196 -7.92 -0.21 25.39
CA LYS A 196 -8.15 -1.09 24.22
C LYS A 196 -7.91 -2.57 24.52
N SER A 197 -6.99 -2.88 25.43
CA SER A 197 -6.69 -4.26 25.83
C SER A 197 -7.86 -4.93 26.56
N GLU A 198 -8.68 -4.16 27.28
CA GLU A 198 -9.87 -4.67 27.99
C GLU A 198 -10.99 -4.96 27.00
N LEU A 199 -11.25 -4.05 26.05
CA LEU A 199 -12.21 -4.28 24.95
C LEU A 199 -11.87 -5.51 24.12
N ARG A 200 -10.58 -5.76 23.90
CA ARG A 200 -10.10 -6.92 23.14
C ARG A 200 -10.43 -8.26 23.81
N LEU A 201 -10.65 -8.30 25.13
CA LEU A 201 -11.08 -9.52 25.81
C LEU A 201 -12.51 -9.92 25.44
N ALA A 202 -13.32 -8.96 24.97
CA ALA A 202 -14.72 -9.18 24.62
C ALA A 202 -14.98 -9.16 23.11
N GLU A 203 -14.15 -8.47 22.31
CA GLU A 203 -14.31 -8.36 20.85
C GLU A 203 -14.50 -9.72 20.17
N ASP A 204 -13.53 -10.63 20.30
CA ASP A 204 -13.57 -11.91 19.59
C ASP A 204 -14.72 -12.82 20.09
N PRO A 205 -14.98 -12.98 21.41
CA PRO A 205 -16.16 -13.73 21.87
C PRO A 205 -17.51 -13.17 21.41
N VAL A 206 -17.66 -11.84 21.30
CA VAL A 206 -18.89 -11.22 20.80
C VAL A 206 -19.09 -11.51 19.31
N ASP A 207 -18.02 -11.45 18.51
CA ASP A 207 -18.07 -11.82 17.10
C ASP A 207 -18.38 -13.32 16.91
N ALA A 208 -17.84 -14.17 17.77
CA ALA A 208 -18.17 -15.60 17.76
C ALA A 208 -19.66 -15.88 18.02
N VAL A 209 -20.32 -15.11 18.90
CA VAL A 209 -21.78 -15.19 19.09
C VAL A 209 -22.52 -14.87 17.80
N LEU A 210 -22.06 -13.84 17.05
CA LEU A 210 -22.65 -13.53 15.76
C LEU A 210 -22.42 -14.64 14.72
N CYS A 211 -21.21 -15.23 14.67
CA CYS A 211 -20.93 -16.38 13.81
C CYS A 211 -21.87 -17.56 14.11
N ALA A 212 -22.08 -17.88 15.39
CA ALA A 212 -22.99 -18.94 15.81
C ALA A 212 -24.44 -18.65 15.35
N TYR A 213 -24.84 -17.39 15.43
CA TYR A 213 -26.14 -16.97 14.91
C TYR A 213 -26.25 -17.09 13.39
N VAL A 214 -25.19 -16.78 12.63
CA VAL A 214 -25.17 -16.98 11.17
C VAL A 214 -25.32 -18.45 10.81
N ALA A 215 -24.66 -19.37 11.54
CA ALA A 215 -24.86 -20.82 11.35
C ALA A 215 -26.34 -21.20 11.52
N ARG A 216 -26.97 -20.75 12.62
CA ARG A 216 -28.39 -21.00 12.83
C ARG A 216 -29.27 -20.37 11.75
N TYR A 217 -28.99 -19.12 11.40
CA TYR A 217 -29.73 -18.38 10.39
C TYR A 217 -29.68 -19.10 9.03
N ALA A 218 -28.51 -19.59 8.62
CA ALA A 218 -28.36 -20.37 7.38
C ALA A 218 -29.11 -21.71 7.42
N THR A 219 -29.27 -22.31 8.60
CA THR A 219 -30.02 -23.57 8.77
C THR A 219 -31.53 -23.35 8.76
N ASP A 220 -32.00 -22.33 9.48
CA ASP A 220 -33.44 -22.05 9.64
C ASP A 220 -34.01 -21.24 8.46
N ARG A 221 -33.16 -20.49 7.75
CA ARG A 221 -33.50 -19.58 6.64
C ARG A 221 -32.52 -19.75 5.46
N PRO A 222 -32.43 -20.93 4.83
CA PRO A 222 -31.49 -21.17 3.74
C PRO A 222 -31.73 -20.28 2.50
N ASP A 223 -32.98 -19.82 2.28
CA ASP A 223 -33.32 -18.91 1.18
C ASP A 223 -32.91 -17.44 1.46
N ASP A 224 -32.62 -17.10 2.74
CA ASP A 224 -32.26 -15.75 3.17
C ASP A 224 -30.74 -15.59 3.35
N VAL A 225 -29.92 -16.53 2.85
CA VAL A 225 -28.45 -16.46 2.83
C VAL A 225 -27.88 -16.50 1.42
N THR A 226 -26.74 -15.84 1.23
CA THR A 226 -25.95 -15.89 0.00
C THR A 226 -24.62 -16.58 0.28
N THR A 227 -24.30 -17.58 -0.56
CA THR A 227 -22.96 -18.16 -0.65
C THR A 227 -22.21 -17.48 -1.79
N TYR A 228 -21.17 -16.72 -1.45
CA TYR A 228 -20.27 -16.10 -2.42
C TYR A 228 -19.11 -17.04 -2.71
N GLY A 229 -18.82 -17.33 -3.99
CA GLY A 229 -17.77 -18.29 -4.37
C GLY A 229 -18.28 -19.73 -4.50
N ASP A 230 -17.40 -20.72 -4.31
CA ASP A 230 -17.72 -22.14 -4.48
C ASP A 230 -16.82 -23.07 -3.65
N GLY A 231 -17.17 -24.36 -3.59
CA GLY A 231 -16.42 -25.38 -2.85
C GLY A 231 -15.05 -25.75 -3.44
N VAL A 232 -14.62 -25.12 -4.54
CA VAL A 232 -13.33 -25.42 -5.21
C VAL A 232 -12.32 -24.28 -4.98
N THR A 233 -12.78 -23.04 -5.10
CA THR A 233 -11.98 -21.82 -5.01
C THR A 233 -12.15 -21.08 -3.68
N GLY A 234 -13.04 -21.60 -2.82
CA GLY A 234 -13.43 -21.04 -1.54
C GLY A 234 -14.71 -20.22 -1.63
N TYR A 235 -15.40 -20.13 -0.50
CA TYR A 235 -16.71 -19.51 -0.40
C TYR A 235 -16.86 -18.73 0.92
N ILE A 236 -17.82 -17.82 0.98
CA ILE A 236 -18.23 -17.13 2.22
C ILE A 236 -19.76 -17.13 2.28
N VAL A 237 -20.32 -17.60 3.39
CA VAL A 237 -21.76 -17.57 3.67
C VAL A 237 -22.09 -16.38 4.56
N THR A 238 -23.09 -15.60 4.16
CA THR A 238 -23.62 -14.48 4.95
C THR A 238 -25.11 -14.31 4.67
N PRO A 239 -25.90 -13.77 5.60
CA PRO A 239 -27.28 -13.34 5.31
C PRO A 239 -27.31 -12.43 4.08
N THR A 240 -28.30 -12.67 3.21
CA THR A 240 -28.46 -11.98 1.93
C THR A 240 -28.64 -10.48 2.16
N LEU A 241 -27.89 -9.68 1.41
CA LEU A 241 -28.02 -8.22 1.47
C LEU A 241 -29.44 -7.80 1.05
N PRO A 242 -30.21 -7.11 1.91
CA PRO A 242 -31.55 -6.67 1.53
C PRO A 242 -31.49 -5.69 0.35
N ALA A 243 -32.28 -5.96 -0.70
CA ALA A 243 -32.25 -5.17 -1.94
C ALA A 243 -32.62 -3.68 -1.73
N ASP A 244 -33.41 -3.39 -0.69
CA ASP A 244 -33.85 -2.05 -0.32
C ASP A 244 -32.86 -1.32 0.62
N LEU A 245 -31.81 -2.00 1.09
CA LEU A 245 -30.83 -1.41 1.99
C LEU A 245 -29.87 -0.51 1.20
N THR A 246 -29.85 0.77 1.58
CA THR A 246 -28.93 1.76 1.03
C THR A 246 -27.77 2.01 1.99
N SER A 247 -26.56 2.14 1.47
CA SER A 247 -25.41 2.52 2.29
C SER A 247 -25.61 3.96 2.75
N THR A 248 -25.55 4.21 4.06
CA THR A 248 -25.54 5.58 4.58
C THR A 248 -24.23 6.25 4.16
N PRO A 249 -24.20 7.55 3.84
CA PRO A 249 -22.97 8.33 3.81
C PRO A 249 -22.20 8.14 5.13
N PRO A 250 -20.86 8.26 5.16
CA PRO A 250 -20.13 8.12 6.39
C PRO A 250 -20.56 9.24 7.32
N GLU A 251 -21.22 8.87 8.42
CA GLU A 251 -21.49 9.81 9.48
C GLU A 251 -20.13 10.15 10.12
N ALA A 252 -19.80 11.43 10.12
CA ALA A 252 -18.66 11.92 10.85
C ALA A 252 -18.86 11.59 12.33
N SER A 253 -18.06 10.70 12.92
CA SER A 253 -18.05 10.60 14.37
C SER A 253 -17.80 12.01 14.92
N PRO A 254 -18.67 12.54 15.81
CA PRO A 254 -18.49 13.87 16.37
C PRO A 254 -17.07 13.99 16.94
N GLY A 255 -16.26 14.90 16.38
CA GLY A 255 -14.86 15.11 16.79
C GLY A 255 -13.78 14.30 16.06
N ALA A 256 -14.08 13.35 15.16
CA ALA A 256 -13.04 12.55 14.47
C ALA A 256 -12.06 13.40 13.63
N VAL A 257 -12.58 14.40 12.90
CA VAL A 257 -11.72 15.32 12.13
C VAL A 257 -10.91 16.22 13.05
N HIS A 258 -11.51 16.70 14.14
CA HIS A 258 -10.80 17.52 15.12
C HIS A 258 -9.68 16.73 15.80
N HIS A 259 -9.94 15.48 16.20
CA HIS A 259 -8.95 14.55 16.74
C HIS A 259 -7.87 14.21 15.71
N ALA A 260 -8.23 13.98 14.45
CA ALA A 260 -7.27 13.74 13.37
C ALA A 260 -6.35 14.94 13.16
N ILE A 261 -6.88 16.16 13.18
CA ILE A 261 -6.10 17.40 13.08
C ILE A 261 -5.17 17.55 14.28
N ALA A 262 -5.65 17.31 15.50
CA ALA A 262 -4.85 17.37 16.72
C ALA A 262 -3.70 16.34 16.68
N THR A 263 -4.01 15.09 16.34
CA THR A 263 -3.03 14.00 16.22
C THR A 263 -2.01 14.29 15.11
N PHE A 264 -2.45 14.80 13.96
CA PHE A 264 -1.54 15.20 12.88
C PHE A 264 -0.60 16.31 13.33
N THR A 265 -1.13 17.31 14.06
CA THR A 265 -0.34 18.41 14.61
C THR A 265 0.73 17.90 15.57
N GLU A 266 0.37 16.98 16.47
CA GLU A 266 1.30 16.34 17.41
C GLU A 266 2.39 15.53 16.68
N ARG A 267 2.03 14.77 15.65
CA ARG A 267 2.97 13.92 14.88
C ARG A 267 3.84 14.71 13.90
N ARG A 268 3.45 15.93 13.53
CA ARG A 268 4.09 16.69 12.46
C ARG A 268 5.61 16.86 12.62
N PRO A 269 6.19 17.13 13.81
CA PRO A 269 7.64 17.18 13.98
C PRO A 269 8.34 15.87 13.57
N ALA A 270 7.78 14.72 13.93
CA ALA A 270 8.31 13.41 13.53
C ALA A 270 8.15 13.18 12.01
N LEU A 271 7.03 13.63 11.42
CA LEU A 271 6.83 13.56 9.97
C LEU A 271 7.83 14.43 9.19
N ILE A 272 8.25 15.57 9.73
CA ILE A 272 9.31 16.41 9.13
C ILE A 272 10.63 15.65 9.08
N ALA A 273 11.01 15.00 10.19
CA ALA A 273 12.22 14.18 10.23
C ALA A 273 12.12 12.98 9.26
N GLY A 274 10.96 12.31 9.19
CA GLY A 274 10.70 11.25 8.21
C GLY A 274 10.78 11.76 6.76
N THR A 275 10.28 12.97 6.48
CA THR A 275 10.35 13.61 5.16
C THR A 275 11.78 13.79 4.70
N ALA A 276 12.67 14.25 5.59
CA ALA A 276 14.10 14.40 5.27
C ALA A 276 14.76 13.04 4.98
N ARG A 277 14.41 11.99 5.72
CA ARG A 277 14.93 10.63 5.48
C ARG A 277 14.42 10.03 4.18
N TYR A 278 13.15 10.23 3.83
CA TYR A 278 12.64 9.83 2.52
C TYR A 278 13.35 10.58 1.39
N LEU A 279 13.59 11.89 1.54
CA LEU A 279 14.31 12.69 0.55
C LEU A 279 15.72 12.13 0.33
N ASP A 280 16.49 11.99 1.40
CA ASP A 280 17.85 11.45 1.38
C ASP A 280 17.90 10.06 0.72
N ARG A 281 16.96 9.17 1.09
CA ARG A 281 16.91 7.82 0.54
C ARG A 281 16.55 7.79 -0.94
N VAL A 282 15.57 8.58 -1.37
CA VAL A 282 15.18 8.66 -2.79
C VAL A 282 16.28 9.27 -3.62
N THR A 283 16.89 10.36 -3.16
CA THR A 283 18.04 10.99 -3.83
C THR A 283 19.21 10.01 -3.96
N THR A 284 19.59 9.34 -2.87
CA THR A 284 20.66 8.33 -2.89
C THR A 284 20.37 7.21 -3.89
N LEU A 285 19.14 6.68 -3.92
CA LEU A 285 18.77 5.64 -4.89
C LEU A 285 18.92 6.12 -6.33
N LEU A 286 18.47 7.33 -6.62
CA LEU A 286 18.54 7.92 -7.97
C LEU A 286 19.99 8.16 -8.40
N ASP A 287 20.81 8.70 -7.49
CA ASP A 287 22.23 8.96 -7.73
C ASP A 287 23.02 7.66 -7.89
N ASP A 288 22.76 6.64 -7.06
CA ASP A 288 23.38 5.32 -7.16
C ASP A 288 23.02 4.62 -8.47
N ALA A 289 21.79 4.80 -8.96
CA ALA A 289 21.36 4.29 -10.27
C ALA A 289 21.88 5.15 -11.45
N GLY A 290 22.40 6.34 -11.19
CA GLY A 290 22.82 7.28 -12.21
C GLY A 290 21.66 7.81 -13.07
N ILE A 291 20.44 7.85 -12.52
CA ILE A 291 19.27 8.36 -13.24
C ILE A 291 19.39 9.87 -13.40
N ASN A 292 19.17 10.36 -14.61
CA ASN A 292 19.15 11.78 -14.88
C ASN A 292 17.81 12.40 -14.47
N TYR A 293 17.83 13.23 -13.43
CA TYR A 293 16.68 13.99 -12.97
C TYR A 293 17.03 15.48 -12.84
N LEU A 294 16.05 16.35 -13.09
CA LEU A 294 16.15 17.80 -12.90
C LEU A 294 16.19 18.15 -11.41
N SER A 295 15.23 17.63 -10.63
CA SER A 295 15.16 17.88 -9.19
C SER A 295 14.42 16.79 -8.42
N VAL A 296 14.79 16.63 -7.15
CA VAL A 296 14.02 15.88 -6.15
C VAL A 296 13.70 16.84 -5.02
N THR A 297 12.43 16.98 -4.70
CA THR A 297 11.96 17.82 -3.60
C THR A 297 11.03 17.04 -2.70
N ALA A 298 11.00 17.41 -1.42
CA ALA A 298 10.13 16.79 -0.43
C ALA A 298 9.43 17.87 0.40
N ARG A 299 8.19 17.57 0.80
CA ARG A 299 7.39 18.44 1.67
C ARG A 299 6.58 17.63 2.66
N THR A 300 6.55 18.09 3.90
CA THR A 300 5.58 17.65 4.89
C THR A 300 4.34 18.53 4.80
N LYS A 301 3.16 17.92 4.73
CA LYS A 301 1.89 18.67 4.65
C LYS A 301 1.76 19.64 5.84
N SER A 302 1.20 20.83 5.61
CA SER A 302 0.90 21.78 6.69
C SER A 302 -0.36 21.32 7.45
N VAL A 303 -0.50 21.77 8.71
CA VAL A 303 -1.70 21.49 9.51
C VAL A 303 -2.94 22.06 8.83
N SER A 304 -2.87 23.28 8.30
CA SER A 304 -3.99 23.92 7.59
C SER A 304 -4.40 23.15 6.33
N SER A 305 -3.44 22.70 5.51
CA SER A 305 -3.76 21.90 4.32
C SER A 305 -4.24 20.48 4.67
N PHE A 306 -3.79 19.91 5.79
CA PHE A 306 -4.34 18.64 6.28
C PHE A 306 -5.77 18.83 6.76
N ALA A 307 -6.06 19.86 7.57
CA ALA A 307 -7.40 20.18 8.05
C ALA A 307 -8.38 20.43 6.90
N ALA A 308 -8.03 21.29 5.95
CA ALA A 308 -8.86 21.56 4.77
C ALA A 308 -9.16 20.30 3.95
N LYS A 309 -8.19 19.36 3.89
CA LYS A 309 -8.39 18.07 3.21
C LYS A 309 -9.27 17.13 4.03
N ALA A 310 -9.05 17.05 5.34
CA ALA A 310 -9.84 16.24 6.27
C ALA A 310 -11.32 16.68 6.36
N GLU A 311 -11.58 17.98 6.19
CA GLU A 311 -12.93 18.56 6.19
C GLU A 311 -13.62 18.52 4.82
N ARG A 312 -12.89 18.15 3.76
CA ARG A 312 -13.40 18.18 2.39
C ARG A 312 -14.60 17.25 2.24
N SER A 313 -15.66 17.77 1.60
CA SER A 313 -16.89 17.04 1.33
C SER A 313 -17.30 17.19 -0.13
N VAL A 314 -17.93 16.16 -0.69
CA VAL A 314 -18.49 16.11 -2.05
C VAL A 314 -19.95 15.67 -1.92
N ASP A 315 -20.89 16.42 -2.50
CA ASP A 315 -22.34 16.16 -2.41
C ASP A 315 -22.86 15.99 -0.97
N GLY A 316 -22.32 16.78 -0.04
CA GLY A 316 -22.66 16.71 1.39
C GLY A 316 -22.01 15.55 2.14
N VAL A 317 -21.20 14.74 1.47
CA VAL A 317 -20.53 13.56 2.01
C VAL A 317 -19.05 13.84 2.23
N ARG A 318 -18.52 13.61 3.44
CA ARG A 318 -17.08 13.78 3.70
C ARG A 318 -16.25 12.83 2.85
N LEU A 319 -15.20 13.38 2.24
CA LEU A 319 -14.30 12.64 1.36
C LEU A 319 -13.37 11.70 2.13
N TYR A 320 -12.98 12.07 3.36
CA TYR A 320 -12.14 11.25 4.23
C TYR A 320 -12.86 10.97 5.55
N THR A 321 -12.99 9.69 5.86
CA THR A 321 -13.67 9.17 7.05
C THR A 321 -12.67 8.83 8.16
N ASP A 322 -11.45 8.45 7.78
CA ASP A 322 -10.28 8.35 8.65
C ASP A 322 -9.12 9.15 8.04
N PRO A 323 -9.09 10.48 8.25
CA PRO A 323 -8.11 11.35 7.60
C PRO A 323 -6.65 10.99 7.91
N LEU A 324 -6.36 10.38 9.06
CA LEU A 324 -4.98 10.00 9.42
C LEU A 324 -4.44 8.85 8.57
N THR A 325 -5.31 7.97 8.09
CA THR A 325 -4.93 6.80 7.29
C THR A 325 -5.16 7.04 5.80
N GLU A 326 -6.29 7.66 5.44
CA GLU A 326 -6.71 7.84 4.04
C GLU A 326 -6.00 9.01 3.35
N ILE A 327 -5.54 10.03 4.10
CA ILE A 327 -4.71 11.09 3.56
C ILE A 327 -3.26 10.60 3.51
N THR A 328 -2.88 10.02 2.38
CA THR A 328 -1.56 9.41 2.16
C THR A 328 -0.45 10.42 1.85
N ASP A 329 -0.79 11.64 1.44
CA ASP A 329 0.15 12.72 1.09
C ASP A 329 0.58 13.58 2.30
N GLN A 330 0.66 12.98 3.49
CA GLN A 330 1.22 13.63 4.68
C GLN A 330 2.73 13.89 4.52
N ILE A 331 3.44 12.93 3.91
CA ILE A 331 4.79 13.06 3.40
C ILE A 331 4.71 12.97 1.87
N GLY A 332 5.07 14.05 1.19
CA GLY A 332 5.04 14.12 -0.27
C GLY A 332 6.43 14.36 -0.85
N LEU A 333 6.82 13.56 -1.84
CA LEU A 333 8.03 13.77 -2.62
C LEU A 333 7.68 13.99 -4.08
N ARG A 334 8.55 14.72 -4.78
CA ARG A 334 8.42 14.99 -6.20
C ARG A 334 9.76 14.80 -6.87
N VAL A 335 9.80 13.90 -7.85
CA VAL A 335 10.94 13.63 -8.71
C VAL A 335 10.62 14.18 -10.09
N ILE A 336 11.38 15.18 -10.54
CA ILE A 336 11.24 15.77 -11.86
C ILE A 336 12.36 15.27 -12.76
N THR A 337 12.00 14.54 -13.81
CA THR A 337 12.92 14.05 -14.84
C THR A 337 12.86 14.95 -16.08
N TYR A 338 13.80 14.76 -17.01
CA TYR A 338 13.78 15.48 -18.28
C TYR A 338 12.80 14.84 -19.27
N LEU A 339 12.87 13.52 -19.41
CA LEU A 339 12.13 12.78 -20.43
C LEU A 339 11.25 11.70 -19.81
N ARG A 340 10.29 11.22 -20.61
CA ARG A 340 9.26 10.28 -20.17
C ARG A 340 9.82 8.90 -19.82
N GLU A 341 10.85 8.44 -20.53
CA GLU A 341 11.48 7.15 -20.23
C GLU A 341 12.11 7.12 -18.83
N ASP A 342 12.67 8.24 -18.39
CA ASP A 342 13.25 8.37 -17.05
C ASP A 342 12.16 8.26 -15.97
N VAL A 343 10.92 8.67 -16.25
CA VAL A 343 9.78 8.51 -15.30
C VAL A 343 9.55 7.03 -15.00
N ALA A 344 9.58 6.17 -16.03
CA ALA A 344 9.42 4.73 -15.87
C ALA A 344 10.61 4.11 -15.13
N ALA A 345 11.84 4.55 -15.46
CA ALA A 345 13.05 4.10 -14.78
C ALA A 345 13.03 4.43 -13.28
N VAL A 346 12.65 5.66 -12.91
CA VAL A 346 12.47 6.09 -11.51
C VAL A 346 11.41 5.24 -10.82
N ALA A 347 10.26 5.02 -11.45
CA ALA A 347 9.18 4.27 -10.84
C ALA A 347 9.59 2.83 -10.50
N ASN A 348 10.24 2.14 -11.45
CA ASN A 348 10.77 0.80 -11.24
C ASN A 348 11.85 0.78 -10.15
N LEU A 349 12.77 1.76 -10.15
CA LEU A 349 13.82 1.88 -9.13
C LEU A 349 13.25 2.02 -7.72
N LEU A 350 12.23 2.86 -7.55
CA LEU A 350 11.59 3.06 -6.25
C LEU A 350 10.76 1.84 -5.82
N ALA A 351 10.08 1.18 -6.77
CA ALA A 351 9.35 -0.05 -6.52
C ALA A 351 10.24 -1.18 -5.99
N ASP A 352 11.46 -1.29 -6.52
CA ASP A 352 12.42 -2.32 -6.12
C ASP A 352 13.23 -1.92 -4.87
N GLY A 353 13.57 -0.64 -4.74
CA GLY A 353 14.43 -0.11 -3.68
C GLY A 353 13.72 0.17 -2.35
N MET A 354 12.38 0.14 -2.36
CA MET A 354 11.50 0.41 -1.21
C MET A 354 10.31 -0.54 -1.20
N ARG A 355 9.51 -0.52 -0.12
CA ARG A 355 8.27 -1.29 -0.07
C ARG A 355 7.16 -0.50 -0.79
N LEU A 356 6.84 -0.91 -2.02
CA LEU A 356 5.73 -0.34 -2.78
C LEU A 356 4.37 -0.76 -2.18
N LEU A 357 3.49 0.21 -1.99
CA LEU A 357 2.12 0.03 -1.48
C LEU A 357 1.06 0.26 -2.55
N ASP A 358 1.31 1.20 -3.46
CA ASP A 358 0.41 1.58 -4.54
C ASP A 358 1.23 2.21 -5.68
N ASP A 359 0.78 2.01 -6.93
CA ASP A 359 1.38 2.59 -8.13
C ASP A 359 0.29 2.94 -9.15
N ARG A 360 0.17 4.23 -9.43
CA ARG A 360 -0.91 4.80 -10.22
C ARG A 360 -0.37 5.66 -11.35
N ASP A 361 -0.76 5.33 -12.57
CA ASP A 361 -0.52 6.15 -13.75
C ASP A 361 -1.71 7.09 -13.99
N MET A 362 -1.57 8.31 -13.50
CA MET A 362 -2.68 9.27 -13.55
C MET A 362 -3.04 9.68 -14.97
N GLY A 363 -2.09 9.56 -15.92
CA GLY A 363 -2.35 9.81 -17.34
C GLY A 363 -3.27 8.74 -17.93
N LEU A 364 -3.00 7.46 -17.66
CA LEU A 364 -3.88 6.36 -18.08
C LEU A 364 -5.25 6.42 -17.39
N GLU A 365 -5.28 6.73 -16.10
CA GLU A 365 -6.55 6.86 -15.35
C GLU A 365 -7.42 7.99 -15.89
N THR A 366 -6.86 9.18 -16.08
CA THR A 366 -7.63 10.30 -16.65
C THR A 366 -8.10 10.00 -18.06
N ALA A 367 -7.24 9.42 -18.91
CA ALA A 367 -7.61 9.00 -20.27
C ALA A 367 -8.78 7.99 -20.25
N SER A 368 -8.75 7.01 -19.34
CA SER A 368 -9.83 6.02 -19.17
C SER A 368 -11.15 6.65 -18.69
N ALA A 369 -11.08 7.77 -17.98
CA ALA A 369 -12.22 8.55 -17.52
C ALA A 369 -12.66 9.63 -18.53
N GLY A 370 -12.16 9.59 -19.77
CA GLY A 370 -12.50 10.54 -20.83
C GLY A 370 -11.95 11.96 -20.61
N ARG A 371 -11.03 12.15 -19.65
CA ARG A 371 -10.39 13.43 -19.35
C ARG A 371 -8.94 13.39 -19.82
N TRP A 372 -8.55 14.31 -20.69
CA TRP A 372 -7.18 14.38 -21.19
C TRP A 372 -6.51 15.62 -20.58
N GLY A 373 -5.40 15.48 -19.86
CA GLY A 373 -4.73 16.67 -19.30
C GLY A 373 -3.65 16.42 -18.25
N TYR A 374 -3.84 15.44 -17.36
CA TYR A 374 -2.95 15.27 -16.21
C TYR A 374 -2.11 13.99 -16.32
N ALA A 375 -0.83 14.14 -16.67
CA ALA A 375 0.13 13.04 -16.72
C ALA A 375 1.11 13.12 -15.55
N SER A 376 1.10 12.10 -14.69
CA SER A 376 2.02 11.93 -13.57
C SER A 376 1.98 10.47 -13.10
N ARG A 377 3.11 9.90 -12.72
CA ARG A 377 3.16 8.60 -12.02
C ARG A 377 3.15 8.85 -10.52
N HIS A 378 2.22 8.25 -9.79
CA HIS A 378 2.05 8.41 -8.34
C HIS A 378 2.36 7.08 -7.66
N LEU A 379 3.38 7.07 -6.82
CA LEU A 379 3.80 5.90 -6.06
C LEU A 379 3.51 6.14 -4.58
N LEU A 380 3.04 5.12 -3.88
CA LEU A 380 2.99 5.10 -2.42
C LEU A 380 4.07 4.13 -1.94
N VAL A 381 5.08 4.64 -1.25
CA VAL A 381 6.25 3.84 -0.83
C VAL A 381 6.42 3.91 0.69
N ALA A 382 6.97 2.85 1.26
CA ALA A 382 7.31 2.79 2.68
C ALA A 382 8.75 2.32 2.89
N VAL A 383 9.40 2.90 3.89
CA VAL A 383 10.73 2.50 4.37
C VAL A 383 10.62 1.86 5.75
N LYS A 384 11.41 0.81 5.99
CA LYS A 384 11.45 0.14 7.31
C LYS A 384 11.89 1.14 8.38
N GLY A 385 11.12 1.24 9.47
CA GLY A 385 11.36 2.19 10.56
C GLY A 385 10.53 3.47 10.48
N GLU A 386 9.95 3.80 9.32
CA GLU A 386 8.99 4.88 9.19
C GLU A 386 7.57 4.39 9.47
N GLN A 387 6.83 5.13 10.29
CA GLN A 387 5.43 4.84 10.61
C GLN A 387 4.47 5.27 9.49
N GLN A 388 4.84 6.29 8.72
CA GLN A 388 4.01 6.88 7.66
C GLN A 388 4.63 6.59 6.28
N PRO A 389 3.86 6.07 5.31
CA PRO A 389 4.32 5.98 3.93
C PRO A 389 4.45 7.37 3.29
N ALA A 390 5.25 7.46 2.24
CA ALA A 390 5.42 8.67 1.45
C ALA A 390 4.76 8.52 0.08
N SER A 391 4.06 9.57 -0.35
CA SER A 391 3.52 9.69 -1.70
C SER A 391 4.56 10.36 -2.59
N VAL A 392 5.09 9.63 -3.58
CA VAL A 392 6.10 10.12 -4.53
C VAL A 392 5.44 10.36 -5.88
N GLN A 393 5.57 11.60 -6.38
CA GLN A 393 5.09 11.98 -7.70
C GLN A 393 6.26 12.08 -8.65
N VAL A 394 6.26 11.27 -9.70
CA VAL A 394 7.30 11.27 -10.75
C VAL A 394 6.72 11.90 -12.01
N ARG A 395 7.42 12.89 -12.57
CA ARG A 395 6.98 13.69 -13.71
C ARG A 395 8.14 14.12 -14.59
N THR A 396 7.90 14.37 -15.87
CA THR A 396 8.82 15.16 -16.71
C THR A 396 8.76 16.64 -16.33
N VAL A 397 9.73 17.44 -16.80
CA VAL A 397 9.74 18.90 -16.61
C VAL A 397 8.52 19.56 -17.24
N LEU A 398 8.05 19.07 -18.39
CA LEU A 398 6.88 19.60 -19.08
C LEU A 398 5.59 19.25 -18.33
N GLN A 399 5.47 18.01 -17.86
CA GLN A 399 4.36 17.58 -17.00
C GLN A 399 4.31 18.36 -15.68
N HIS A 400 5.47 18.66 -15.11
CA HIS A 400 5.57 19.49 -13.92
C HIS A 400 5.09 20.91 -14.19
N ALA A 401 5.56 21.55 -15.27
CA ALA A 401 5.15 22.89 -15.65
C ALA A 401 3.62 22.97 -15.82
N TRP A 402 3.03 22.05 -16.59
CA TRP A 402 1.57 22.00 -16.78
C TRP A 402 0.82 21.92 -15.46
N ALA A 403 1.25 21.02 -14.56
CA ALA A 403 0.56 20.78 -13.30
C ALA A 403 0.70 21.93 -12.30
N GLU A 404 1.80 22.70 -12.34
CA GLU A 404 1.92 23.92 -11.52
C GLU A 404 0.97 25.02 -12.03
N PHE A 405 0.87 25.22 -13.35
CA PHE A 405 -0.09 26.18 -13.93
C PHE A 405 -1.54 25.81 -13.62
N GLU A 406 -1.90 24.54 -13.80
CA GLU A 406 -3.25 24.06 -13.53
C GLU A 406 -3.60 24.19 -12.04
N HIS A 407 -2.69 23.77 -11.15
CA HIS A 407 -2.90 23.86 -9.72
C HIS A 407 -3.04 25.31 -9.26
N ASP A 408 -2.19 26.23 -9.73
CA ASP A 408 -2.26 27.64 -9.34
C ASP A 408 -3.57 28.29 -9.80
N ILE A 409 -4.02 28.03 -11.02
CA ILE A 409 -5.26 28.61 -11.56
C ILE A 409 -6.48 28.05 -10.83
N ARG A 410 -6.53 26.73 -10.57
CA ARG A 410 -7.68 26.11 -9.88
C ARG A 410 -7.69 26.31 -8.36
N TYR A 411 -6.53 26.48 -7.73
CA TYR A 411 -6.43 26.62 -6.28
C TYR A 411 -6.47 28.09 -5.83
N LYS A 412 -5.93 29.03 -6.62
CA LYS A 412 -5.96 30.47 -6.30
C LYS A 412 -7.12 31.22 -6.95
N GLY A 413 -7.80 30.64 -7.94
CA GLY A 413 -8.92 31.26 -8.64
C GLY A 413 -10.25 30.58 -8.34
N SER A 414 -11.26 31.35 -7.93
CA SER A 414 -12.66 30.96 -8.13
C SER A 414 -12.98 31.14 -9.62
N ILE A 415 -12.66 30.14 -10.43
CA ILE A 415 -12.97 30.17 -11.86
C ILE A 415 -14.49 30.35 -12.00
N PRO A 416 -14.97 31.41 -12.66
CA PRO A 416 -16.40 31.57 -12.94
C PRO A 416 -16.93 30.35 -13.69
N VAL A 417 -18.16 29.91 -13.38
CA VAL A 417 -18.73 28.67 -13.94
C VAL A 417 -18.81 28.76 -15.48
N GLU A 418 -19.03 29.96 -16.00
CA GLU A 418 -19.04 30.28 -17.43
C GLU A 418 -17.70 30.05 -18.13
N ASP A 419 -16.57 30.24 -17.44
CA ASP A 419 -15.22 30.15 -18.03
C ASP A 419 -14.61 28.74 -17.91
N ALA A 420 -15.16 27.90 -17.01
CA ALA A 420 -14.63 26.57 -16.72
C ALA A 420 -14.52 25.65 -17.97
N PRO A 421 -15.52 25.58 -18.87
CA PRO A 421 -15.43 24.73 -20.06
C PRO A 421 -14.32 25.15 -21.05
N ASP A 422 -14.13 26.46 -21.28
CA ASP A 422 -13.07 26.93 -22.18
C ASP A 422 -11.68 26.70 -21.57
N LEU A 423 -11.54 26.93 -20.25
CA LEU A 423 -10.29 26.66 -19.54
C LEU A 423 -9.93 25.17 -19.56
N ASP A 424 -10.89 24.28 -19.30
CA ASP A 424 -10.68 22.83 -19.38
C ASP A 424 -10.23 22.41 -20.78
N ARG A 425 -10.82 23.00 -21.83
CA ARG A 425 -10.40 22.77 -23.23
C ARG A 425 -8.98 23.25 -23.48
N ARG A 426 -8.59 24.44 -22.99
CA ARG A 426 -7.23 24.99 -23.16
C ARG A 426 -6.18 24.15 -22.43
N PHE A 427 -6.47 23.71 -21.20
CA PHE A 427 -5.59 22.82 -20.45
C PHE A 427 -5.38 21.48 -21.16
N THR A 428 -6.44 20.94 -21.76
CA THR A 428 -6.38 19.73 -22.59
C THR A 428 -5.47 19.92 -23.81
N LEU A 429 -5.64 21.03 -24.54
CA LEU A 429 -4.79 21.35 -25.69
C LEU A 429 -3.31 21.55 -25.29
N ALA A 430 -3.07 22.24 -24.17
CA ALA A 430 -1.73 22.43 -23.64
C ALA A 430 -1.07 21.09 -23.28
N ALA A 431 -1.81 20.16 -22.67
CA ALA A 431 -1.28 18.83 -22.36
C ALA A 431 -0.89 18.06 -23.63
N GLY A 432 -1.70 18.14 -24.70
CA GLY A 432 -1.38 17.53 -25.99
C GLY A 432 -0.12 18.11 -26.65
N LEU A 433 0.07 19.42 -26.57
CA LEU A 433 1.28 20.08 -27.08
C LEU A 433 2.53 19.67 -26.32
N LEU A 434 2.44 19.56 -24.99
CA LEU A 434 3.56 19.14 -24.16
C LEU A 434 3.92 17.67 -24.37
N GLU A 435 2.93 16.80 -24.55
CA GLU A 435 3.15 15.40 -24.92
C GLU A 435 3.86 15.29 -26.29
N LEU A 436 3.48 16.11 -27.27
CA LEU A 436 4.18 16.17 -28.56
C LEU A 436 5.62 16.65 -28.39
N ALA A 437 5.85 17.70 -27.59
CA ALA A 437 7.18 18.21 -27.31
C ALA A 437 8.07 17.18 -26.62
N ASP A 438 7.55 16.43 -25.63
CA ASP A 438 8.29 15.34 -24.96
C ASP A 438 8.70 14.23 -25.97
N ARG A 439 7.86 13.93 -26.97
CA ARG A 439 8.22 12.99 -28.06
C ARG A 439 9.33 13.52 -28.94
N GLU A 440 9.28 14.79 -29.33
CA GLU A 440 10.33 15.41 -30.14
C GLU A 440 11.67 15.45 -29.39
N PHE A 441 11.67 15.78 -28.09
CA PHE A 441 12.91 15.73 -27.30
C PHE A 441 13.47 14.31 -27.18
N THR A 442 12.60 13.30 -27.09
CA THR A 442 13.01 11.90 -27.10
C THR A 442 13.64 11.52 -28.45
N ALA A 443 13.00 11.89 -29.57
CA ALA A 443 13.53 11.62 -30.92
C ALA A 443 14.87 12.33 -31.18
N ILE A 444 15.03 13.58 -30.71
CA ILE A 444 16.30 14.31 -30.77
C ILE A 444 17.38 13.55 -29.99
N ARG A 445 17.06 13.07 -28.78
CA ARG A 445 17.98 12.29 -27.95
C ARG A 445 18.42 11.01 -28.66
N ASP A 446 17.49 10.24 -29.21
CA ASP A 446 17.79 8.98 -29.87
C ASP A 446 18.65 9.18 -31.12
N ARG A 447 18.39 10.24 -31.89
CA ARG A 447 19.21 10.60 -33.05
C ARG A 447 20.65 10.95 -32.66
N LEU A 448 20.84 11.70 -31.57
CA LEU A 448 22.16 12.02 -31.05
C LEU A 448 22.93 10.78 -30.57
N ARG A 449 22.24 9.72 -30.09
CA ARG A 449 22.88 8.43 -29.74
C ARG A 449 23.44 7.68 -30.96
N SER A 450 22.89 7.92 -32.16
CA SER A 450 23.22 7.19 -33.39
C SER A 450 24.26 7.87 -34.29
N SER A 451 24.82 9.02 -33.89
CA SER A 451 25.75 9.80 -34.72
C SER A 451 27.22 9.51 -34.35
N ASP A 452 28.06 9.13 -35.33
CA ASP A 452 29.50 8.86 -35.19
C ASP A 452 30.31 10.15 -34.85
N PRO A 453 31.43 10.08 -34.10
CA PRO A 453 32.06 11.20 -33.37
C PRO A 453 33.03 12.09 -34.18
N GLY A 454 33.05 11.98 -35.50
CA GLY A 454 33.93 12.81 -36.33
C GLY A 454 33.44 14.26 -36.41
N GLU A 455 34.27 15.22 -35.98
CA GLU A 455 34.14 16.67 -36.28
C GLU A 455 33.26 17.55 -35.36
N ARG A 456 33.56 17.60 -34.05
CA ARG A 456 33.30 18.84 -33.28
C ARG A 456 34.58 19.42 -32.71
N VAL A 457 35.17 20.34 -33.48
CA VAL A 457 36.29 21.19 -33.04
C VAL A 457 35.78 22.10 -31.91
N LEU A 458 36.20 21.82 -30.68
CA LEU A 458 35.98 22.72 -29.54
C LEU A 458 37.02 23.84 -29.56
N ALA A 459 36.60 25.05 -29.22
CA ALA A 459 37.51 26.18 -29.03
C ALA A 459 38.51 25.89 -27.89
N PRO A 460 39.78 26.33 -27.99
CA PRO A 460 40.77 26.09 -26.95
C PRO A 460 40.31 26.72 -25.62
N SER A 461 40.13 25.86 -24.61
CA SER A 461 39.83 26.24 -23.23
C SER A 461 41.13 26.35 -22.43
N SER A 462 41.24 27.32 -21.53
CA SER A 462 42.34 27.43 -20.57
C SER A 462 42.17 26.52 -19.34
N ASP A 463 41.06 25.79 -19.27
CA ASP A 463 40.79 24.79 -18.25
C ASP A 463 41.49 23.47 -18.62
N PRO A 464 42.41 22.95 -17.78
CA PRO A 464 43.13 21.71 -18.05
C PRO A 464 42.26 20.46 -17.92
N ARG A 465 41.00 20.57 -17.51
CA ARG A 465 40.07 19.43 -17.45
C ARG A 465 39.64 18.98 -18.85
N ILE A 466 39.35 17.69 -19.01
CA ILE A 466 38.66 17.18 -20.21
C ILE A 466 37.34 17.94 -20.34
N PRO A 467 37.08 18.67 -21.45
CA PRO A 467 35.85 19.42 -21.59
C PRO A 467 34.64 18.48 -21.52
N THR A 468 33.63 18.85 -20.74
CA THR A 468 32.40 18.06 -20.54
C THR A 468 31.81 17.49 -21.83
N PRO A 469 31.70 18.26 -22.95
CA PRO A 469 31.17 17.72 -24.21
C PRO A 469 32.03 16.61 -24.83
N VAL A 470 33.36 16.71 -24.71
CA VAL A 470 34.30 15.65 -25.16
C VAL A 470 34.08 14.40 -24.32
N LEU A 471 34.07 14.54 -23.00
CA LEU A 471 33.94 13.41 -22.10
C LEU A 471 32.58 12.70 -22.25
N ALA A 472 31.50 13.47 -22.43
CA ALA A 472 30.17 12.91 -22.70
C ALA A 472 30.11 12.11 -24.00
N THR A 473 30.75 12.62 -25.06
CA THR A 473 30.82 11.95 -26.36
C THR A 473 31.66 10.67 -26.25
N TYR A 474 32.84 10.78 -25.65
CA TYR A 474 33.75 9.66 -25.42
C TYR A 474 33.08 8.52 -24.62
N LEU A 475 32.47 8.85 -23.48
CA LEU A 475 31.81 7.84 -22.64
C LEU A 475 30.53 7.27 -23.27
N GLY A 476 29.81 8.06 -24.08
CA GLY A 476 28.66 7.58 -24.85
C GLY A 476 29.05 6.51 -25.88
N ASN A 477 30.20 6.66 -26.54
CA ASN A 477 30.72 5.66 -27.47
C ASN A 477 31.27 4.43 -26.74
N ARG A 478 31.93 4.63 -25.60
CA ARG A 478 32.49 3.52 -24.79
C ARG A 478 31.40 2.66 -24.15
N PHE A 479 30.31 3.30 -23.72
CA PHE A 479 29.17 2.66 -23.04
C PHE A 479 27.85 2.94 -23.79
N PRO A 480 27.63 2.36 -24.98
CA PRO A 480 26.48 2.68 -25.84
C PRO A 480 25.12 2.35 -25.18
N ASP A 481 25.12 1.35 -24.30
CA ASP A 481 23.93 0.90 -23.57
C ASP A 481 23.67 1.71 -22.29
N ALA A 482 24.56 2.62 -21.91
CA ALA A 482 24.41 3.43 -20.71
C ALA A 482 23.50 4.65 -20.95
N GLY A 483 22.68 4.97 -19.94
CA GLY A 483 21.89 6.20 -19.94
C GLY A 483 22.77 7.47 -19.86
N TRP A 484 22.26 8.59 -20.36
CA TRP A 484 22.97 9.88 -20.29
C TRP A 484 23.06 10.37 -18.85
N SER A 485 24.26 10.77 -18.42
CA SER A 485 24.48 11.41 -17.11
C SER A 485 24.25 12.93 -17.19
N ARG A 486 24.02 13.59 -16.05
CA ARG A 486 23.88 15.05 -16.01
C ARG A 486 25.18 15.76 -16.42
N THR A 487 25.08 16.96 -16.99
CA THR A 487 26.25 17.77 -17.40
C THR A 487 27.17 18.11 -16.23
N ASP A 488 26.62 18.33 -15.03
CA ASP A 488 27.38 18.54 -13.81
C ASP A 488 28.11 17.27 -13.35
N HIS A 489 27.56 16.07 -13.59
CA HIS A 489 28.27 14.81 -13.33
C HIS A 489 29.52 14.68 -14.20
N TYR A 490 29.45 15.07 -15.48
CA TYR A 490 30.63 15.10 -16.35
C TYR A 490 31.66 16.15 -15.90
N ALA A 491 31.21 17.34 -15.47
CA ALA A 491 32.11 18.35 -14.93
C ALA A 491 32.79 17.90 -13.63
N TRP A 492 32.04 17.20 -12.77
CA TRP A 492 32.52 16.63 -11.52
C TRP A 492 33.54 15.52 -11.76
N ILE A 493 33.21 14.49 -12.56
CA ILE A 493 34.13 13.38 -12.84
C ILE A 493 35.37 13.86 -13.60
N SER A 494 35.25 14.88 -14.46
CA SER A 494 36.38 15.51 -15.13
C SER A 494 37.33 16.22 -14.14
N GLY A 495 36.79 16.79 -13.07
CA GLY A 495 37.59 17.29 -11.94
C GLY A 495 38.39 16.18 -11.25
N LEU A 496 37.76 15.03 -11.00
CA LEU A 496 38.45 13.87 -10.39
C LEU A 496 39.50 13.27 -11.30
N LEU A 497 39.24 13.18 -12.61
CA LEU A 497 40.21 12.75 -13.60
C LEU A 497 41.46 13.65 -13.56
N LEU A 498 41.28 14.97 -13.48
CA LEU A 498 42.40 15.90 -13.35
C LEU A 498 43.19 15.67 -12.04
N GLU A 499 42.52 15.43 -10.90
CA GLU A 499 43.20 15.08 -9.64
C GLU A 499 44.01 13.77 -9.73
N LEU A 500 43.60 12.84 -10.60
CA LEU A 500 44.34 11.61 -10.92
C LEU A 500 45.48 11.83 -11.92
N GLY A 501 45.57 13.01 -12.54
CA GLY A 501 46.52 13.34 -13.61
C GLY A 501 46.05 12.95 -15.01
N VAL A 502 44.74 12.77 -15.21
CA VAL A 502 44.10 12.42 -16.48
C VAL A 502 43.36 13.65 -17.01
N ASP A 503 43.97 14.35 -17.97
CA ASP A 503 43.47 15.61 -18.53
C ASP A 503 42.96 15.46 -19.98
N SER A 504 43.03 14.27 -20.55
CA SER A 504 42.74 13.99 -21.95
C SER A 504 42.15 12.59 -22.17
N PRO A 505 41.27 12.37 -23.18
CA PRO A 505 40.75 11.05 -23.50
C PRO A 505 41.83 10.00 -23.80
N GLU A 506 42.94 10.41 -24.40
CA GLU A 506 44.07 9.55 -24.74
C GLU A 506 44.76 8.97 -23.48
N LEU A 507 44.74 9.70 -22.36
CA LEU A 507 45.21 9.21 -21.06
C LEU A 507 44.16 8.34 -20.34
N LEU A 508 42.89 8.43 -20.76
CA LEU A 508 41.78 7.64 -20.20
C LEU A 508 41.63 6.27 -20.89
N ASP A 509 41.95 6.17 -22.18
CA ASP A 509 41.96 4.92 -22.96
C ASP A 509 42.68 3.75 -22.24
N PRO A 510 43.97 3.88 -21.84
CA PRO A 510 44.67 2.76 -21.20
C PRO A 510 44.07 2.35 -19.84
N ILE A 511 43.36 3.25 -19.15
CA ILE A 511 42.67 2.95 -17.89
C ILE A 511 41.43 2.10 -18.18
N LEU A 512 40.62 2.50 -19.17
CA LEU A 512 39.38 1.82 -19.52
C LEU A 512 39.61 0.51 -20.28
N ASP A 513 40.68 0.40 -21.05
CA ASP A 513 41.07 -0.82 -21.76
C ASP A 513 41.79 -1.82 -20.84
N GLY A 514 42.39 -1.32 -19.76
CA GLY A 514 43.05 -2.15 -18.73
C GLY A 514 42.11 -2.91 -17.81
N VAL A 515 40.78 -2.75 -17.95
CA VAL A 515 39.78 -3.40 -17.09
C VAL A 515 38.62 -4.02 -17.85
N ASP A 516 38.05 -5.09 -17.27
CA ASP A 516 36.77 -5.62 -17.72
C ASP A 516 35.62 -4.81 -17.10
N SER A 517 35.20 -3.76 -17.81
CA SER A 517 34.10 -2.90 -17.39
C SER A 517 32.75 -3.64 -17.25
N ALA A 518 32.54 -4.74 -17.99
CA ALA A 518 31.34 -5.55 -17.86
C ALA A 518 31.37 -6.34 -16.55
N ALA A 519 32.50 -6.97 -16.23
CA ALA A 519 32.68 -7.68 -14.95
C ALA A 519 32.57 -6.73 -13.74
N ILE A 520 33.10 -5.50 -13.84
CA ILE A 520 32.94 -4.46 -12.82
C ILE A 520 31.45 -4.13 -12.63
N THR A 521 30.72 -3.91 -13.72
CA THR A 521 29.28 -3.61 -13.69
C THR A 521 28.50 -4.76 -13.05
N THR A 522 28.84 -6.02 -13.38
CA THR A 522 28.24 -7.21 -12.77
C THR A 522 28.56 -7.31 -11.29
N SER A 523 29.81 -7.05 -10.88
CA SER A 523 30.24 -7.12 -9.47
C SER A 523 29.54 -6.07 -8.59
N MET A 524 29.22 -4.91 -9.16
CA MET A 524 28.46 -3.88 -8.47
C MET A 524 27.00 -4.28 -8.19
N ASP A 525 26.50 -5.31 -8.88
CA ASP A 525 25.14 -5.86 -8.77
C ASP A 525 24.05 -4.79 -8.85
N TYR A 526 24.19 -3.90 -9.84
CA TYR A 526 23.18 -2.89 -10.08
C TYR A 526 21.90 -3.52 -10.61
N ARG A 527 20.78 -3.29 -9.91
CA ARG A 527 19.45 -3.68 -10.39
C ARG A 527 19.03 -2.99 -11.69
N PHE A 528 19.65 -1.86 -12.03
CA PHE A 528 19.37 -1.08 -13.23
C PHE A 528 20.68 -0.75 -13.97
N PRO A 529 20.67 -0.61 -15.31
CA PRO A 529 21.86 -0.24 -16.05
C PRO A 529 22.40 1.12 -15.60
N PRO A 530 23.63 1.20 -15.06
CA PRO A 530 24.19 2.47 -14.61
C PRO A 530 24.51 3.38 -15.79
N GLY A 531 24.34 4.70 -15.59
CA GLY A 531 24.72 5.73 -16.55
C GLY A 531 26.23 5.79 -16.81
N ALA A 532 26.63 6.44 -17.91
CA ALA A 532 27.99 6.39 -18.42
C ALA A 532 29.05 6.95 -17.43
N VAL A 533 28.73 8.05 -16.73
CA VAL A 533 29.63 8.62 -15.69
C VAL A 533 29.75 7.68 -14.50
N ARG A 534 28.69 6.95 -14.13
CA ARG A 534 28.74 6.00 -13.03
C ARG A 534 29.63 4.80 -13.35
N ARG A 535 29.56 4.28 -14.58
CA ARG A 535 30.47 3.23 -15.04
C ARG A 535 31.92 3.68 -15.00
N LEU A 536 32.19 4.92 -15.42
CA LEU A 536 33.52 5.50 -15.28
C LEU A 536 33.94 5.61 -13.80
N ASP A 537 33.08 6.12 -12.92
CA ASP A 537 33.31 6.22 -11.47
C ASP A 537 33.62 4.84 -10.84
N ASP A 538 32.94 3.77 -11.27
CA ASP A 538 33.22 2.39 -10.84
C ASP A 538 34.56 1.87 -11.36
N VAL A 539 34.91 2.15 -12.62
CA VAL A 539 36.22 1.78 -13.18
C VAL A 539 37.35 2.49 -12.45
N LEU A 540 37.24 3.80 -12.21
CA LEU A 540 38.26 4.55 -11.49
C LEU A 540 38.42 4.04 -10.05
N LEU A 541 37.31 3.69 -9.38
CA LEU A 541 37.36 3.06 -8.06
C LEU A 541 38.06 1.69 -8.10
N ALA A 542 37.79 0.87 -9.11
CA ALA A 542 38.42 -0.45 -9.27
C ALA A 542 39.92 -0.35 -9.57
N VAL A 543 40.34 0.61 -10.39
CA VAL A 543 41.74 0.77 -10.80
C VAL A 543 42.60 1.43 -9.73
N PHE A 544 42.10 2.50 -9.12
CA PHE A 544 42.90 3.34 -8.23
C PHE A 544 42.63 3.08 -6.73
N GLY A 545 41.57 2.35 -6.37
CA GLY A 545 41.31 1.90 -5.00
C GLY A 545 41.35 3.02 -3.97
N ASP A 546 42.13 2.85 -2.89
CA ASP A 546 42.27 3.85 -1.81
C ASP A 546 42.79 5.21 -2.32
N ARG A 547 43.58 5.26 -3.40
CA ARG A 547 44.02 6.53 -4.01
C ARG A 547 42.84 7.31 -4.57
N TYR A 548 41.85 6.64 -5.16
CA TYR A 548 40.62 7.27 -5.63
C TYR A 548 39.75 7.77 -4.48
N ILE A 549 39.64 6.96 -3.42
CA ILE A 549 38.85 7.30 -2.22
C ILE A 549 39.42 8.54 -1.52
N ALA A 550 40.75 8.71 -1.54
CA ALA A 550 41.45 9.81 -0.88
C ALA A 550 41.47 11.14 -1.66
N LEU A 551 40.90 11.21 -2.87
CA LEU A 551 40.84 12.45 -3.66
C LEU A 551 40.05 13.54 -2.92
N ALA A 552 40.44 14.80 -3.10
CA ALA A 552 39.79 15.92 -2.44
C ALA A 552 38.33 16.06 -2.89
N GLY A 553 38.05 15.87 -4.18
CA GLY A 553 36.70 15.83 -4.72
C GLY A 553 35.83 14.64 -4.26
N ASN A 554 36.39 13.69 -3.52
CA ASN A 554 35.68 12.53 -2.95
C ASN A 554 35.51 12.59 -1.41
N ALA A 555 35.94 13.68 -0.76
CA ALA A 555 35.91 13.80 0.70
C ALA A 555 34.53 13.49 1.33
N ASP A 556 33.45 13.97 0.71
CA ASP A 556 32.08 13.76 1.21
C ASP A 556 31.50 12.37 0.90
N ARG A 557 32.21 11.55 0.10
CA ARG A 557 31.71 10.27 -0.42
C ARG A 557 32.55 9.06 0.01
N VAL A 558 33.53 9.25 0.90
CA VAL A 558 34.43 8.19 1.38
C VAL A 558 33.67 6.95 1.87
N ALA A 559 32.63 7.13 2.68
CA ALA A 559 31.84 6.00 3.20
C ALA A 559 31.15 5.19 2.09
N LEU A 560 30.56 5.89 1.10
CA LEU A 560 29.90 5.27 -0.05
C LEU A 560 30.90 4.54 -0.96
N LEU A 561 32.06 5.15 -1.20
CA LEU A 561 33.12 4.55 -2.02
C LEU A 561 33.71 3.31 -1.36
N ARG A 562 33.91 3.32 -0.03
CA ARG A 562 34.32 2.12 0.71
C ARG A 562 33.28 1.01 0.61
N ALA A 563 32.00 1.33 0.73
CA ALA A 563 30.92 0.34 0.57
C ALA A 563 30.88 -0.26 -0.84
N ARG A 564 31.14 0.54 -1.89
CA ARG A 564 31.25 0.06 -3.29
C ARG A 564 32.52 -0.76 -3.52
N ALA A 565 33.65 -0.35 -2.96
CA ALA A 565 34.92 -1.08 -3.09
C ALA A 565 34.82 -2.51 -2.56
N LEU A 566 34.06 -2.72 -1.48
CA LEU A 566 33.77 -4.06 -0.94
C LEU A 566 33.03 -4.97 -1.94
N ARG A 567 32.24 -4.42 -2.88
CA ARG A 567 31.55 -5.19 -3.91
C ARG A 567 32.46 -5.61 -5.06
N LEU A 568 33.53 -4.83 -5.33
CA LEU A 568 34.53 -5.15 -6.34
C LEU A 568 35.48 -6.26 -5.90
N HIS A 569 35.68 -6.39 -4.58
CA HIS A 569 36.55 -7.39 -3.97
C HIS A 569 35.83 -8.09 -2.80
N PRO A 570 34.81 -8.94 -3.08
CA PRO A 570 34.19 -9.75 -2.04
C PRO A 570 35.25 -10.68 -1.44
N ALA A 571 35.39 -10.64 -0.11
CA ALA A 571 36.38 -11.39 0.66
C ALA A 571 36.24 -12.91 0.53
#